data_AF-A0A221SV44-F1
#
_entry.id   AF-A0A221SV44-F1
#
_cell.length_a   1.000
_cell.length_b   1.000
_cell.length_c   1.000
_cell.angle_alpha   90.00
_cell.angle_beta   90.00
_cell.angle_gamma   90.00
#
_symmetry.space_group_name_H-M   'P 1'
#
loop_
_entity.id
_entity.type
_entity.pdbx_description
1 polymer ?
#
loop_
_entity_poly.entity_id
_entity_poly.type
_entity_poly.pdbx_seq_one_letter_code
_entity_poly.pdbx_strand_id
1 'polypeptide(L)'
;MSLRALTVLLSFSAVSTSALAQTPKTETFDVFTFTAPAGWTRAAPSTGVLRFSRSRDGLYCLFDLYRSARGTGRLDADFQAEWANLVVKPLSPEGAPELDTGPAQNGWQNRLGGAPFTYEGGTSLVVLSTYSHSGGQQAASILMLTNDEGCLNDFDRFLAGVKLGRPAAATPAPAAPPTPAATTANVQPVKSTFAFNTTTFDDGWVSVEQKDWVLSRKGAVTVRLHYPHPALGYEPDSDKLLTRAWNTLVAPRYRDLQGFGQGFDTLNFERPHLAAGTATSVETGQRVYVALFSQAESGWIEVVTPDQATFEREFGLTPAGMYGADRERLNRLRNLRGLNRFAVSAADLKGEWSSSAGGITQWVNSFTGLSAGATGFSSNVTFTFGPGSAYTWNLVMASGVIGAQNVQSARSSGQFSMKGNWQVNFSDIERRPRLYNAYFEAGRGGQRILWLQDTGYGGYSAFVRVK
;
A
#
# COMPACT_ATOMS: atom_id res chain seq x y z
N MET A 1 -31.75 37.87 -57.35
CA MET A 1 -30.47 37.22 -57.72
C MET A 1 -29.60 37.15 -56.48
N SER A 2 -29.17 35.94 -56.11
CA SER A 2 -27.97 35.61 -55.33
C SER A 2 -27.84 36.14 -53.88
N LEU A 3 -27.95 35.27 -52.87
CA LEU A 3 -26.81 34.52 -52.28
C LEU A 3 -27.05 34.19 -50.77
N ARG A 4 -27.16 32.89 -50.48
CA ARG A 4 -26.66 32.10 -49.32
C ARG A 4 -26.92 32.52 -47.85
N ALA A 5 -27.56 31.62 -47.11
CA ALA A 5 -27.08 31.20 -45.78
C ALA A 5 -27.34 29.69 -45.60
N LEU A 6 -26.28 29.01 -45.18
CA LEU A 6 -26.13 27.56 -44.98
C LEU A 6 -26.48 27.24 -43.52
N THR A 7 -27.48 26.39 -43.26
CA THR A 7 -27.72 25.84 -41.92
C THR A 7 -27.49 24.34 -41.95
N VAL A 8 -26.40 23.94 -41.30
CA VAL A 8 -26.05 22.54 -40.99
C VAL A 8 -27.00 22.07 -39.89
N LEU A 9 -27.90 21.12 -40.20
CA LEU A 9 -28.67 20.41 -39.20
C LEU A 9 -27.76 19.33 -38.57
N LEU A 10 -27.42 19.51 -37.29
CA LEU A 10 -26.86 18.45 -36.45
C LEU A 10 -27.96 17.41 -36.17
N SER A 11 -27.77 16.21 -36.69
CA SER A 11 -28.56 15.02 -36.33
C SER A 11 -28.18 14.53 -34.93
N PHE A 12 -28.99 14.88 -33.93
CA PHE A 12 -29.00 14.23 -32.63
C PHE A 12 -29.74 12.89 -32.76
N SER A 13 -28.99 11.80 -32.94
CA SER A 13 -29.54 10.45 -32.81
C SER A 13 -29.77 10.15 -31.32
N ALA A 14 -31.03 10.25 -30.91
CA ALA A 14 -31.50 9.74 -29.63
C ALA A 14 -31.31 8.20 -29.59
N VAL A 15 -30.37 7.72 -28.79
CA VAL A 15 -30.37 6.30 -28.38
C VAL A 15 -31.39 6.17 -27.25
N SER A 16 -32.61 5.79 -27.63
CA SER A 16 -33.65 5.39 -26.69
C SER A 16 -33.27 4.03 -26.06
N THR A 17 -32.70 4.04 -24.86
CA THR A 17 -32.64 2.83 -24.02
C THR A 17 -34.03 2.51 -23.51
N SER A 18 -34.69 1.54 -24.15
CA SER A 18 -35.93 0.96 -23.67
C SER A 18 -35.68 0.21 -22.35
N ALA A 19 -36.26 0.68 -21.25
CA ALA A 19 -36.31 -0.05 -19.99
C ALA A 19 -37.28 -1.23 -20.13
N LEU A 20 -36.74 -2.45 -20.33
CA LEU A 20 -37.53 -3.66 -20.22
C LEU A 20 -37.88 -3.89 -18.75
N ALA A 21 -39.16 -3.78 -18.41
CA ALA A 21 -39.68 -4.18 -17.11
C ALA A 21 -39.45 -5.69 -16.92
N GLN A 22 -38.58 -6.04 -15.97
CA GLN A 22 -38.26 -7.43 -15.64
C GLN A 22 -39.36 -8.01 -14.74
N THR A 23 -39.84 -9.22 -15.06
CA THR A 23 -40.68 -10.01 -14.15
C THR A 23 -39.88 -10.35 -12.88
N PRO A 24 -40.52 -10.43 -11.70
CA PRO A 24 -39.82 -10.69 -10.44
C PRO A 24 -39.13 -12.07 -10.52
N LYS A 25 -37.82 -12.05 -10.72
CA LYS A 25 -36.95 -13.21 -10.83
C LYS A 25 -36.12 -13.30 -9.56
N THR A 26 -36.07 -14.49 -8.96
CA THR A 26 -35.12 -14.76 -7.89
C THR A 26 -33.71 -14.73 -8.45
N GLU A 27 -32.87 -13.88 -7.87
CA GLU A 27 -31.47 -13.66 -8.22
C GLU A 27 -30.56 -14.04 -7.06
N THR A 28 -29.30 -14.33 -7.38
CA THR A 28 -28.24 -14.54 -6.40
C THR A 28 -27.10 -13.57 -6.67
N PHE A 29 -26.58 -12.97 -5.60
CA PHE A 29 -25.39 -12.14 -5.61
C PHE A 29 -24.58 -12.48 -4.37
N ASP A 30 -23.48 -13.21 -4.57
CA ASP A 30 -22.63 -13.69 -3.49
C ASP A 30 -23.44 -14.49 -2.43
N VAL A 31 -23.45 -14.09 -1.16
CA VAL A 31 -24.24 -14.74 -0.10
C VAL A 31 -25.73 -14.38 -0.15
N PHE A 32 -26.15 -13.39 -0.94
CA PHE A 32 -27.53 -12.95 -1.00
C PHE A 32 -28.31 -13.69 -2.08
N THR A 33 -29.46 -14.25 -1.71
CA THR A 33 -30.52 -14.66 -2.62
C THR A 33 -31.72 -13.75 -2.39
N PHE A 34 -32.24 -13.10 -3.42
CA PHE A 34 -33.29 -12.09 -3.28
C PHE A 34 -34.15 -12.02 -4.53
N THR A 35 -35.27 -11.28 -4.47
CA THR A 35 -36.09 -10.94 -5.64
C THR A 35 -35.79 -9.49 -6.01
N ALA A 36 -35.32 -9.26 -7.24
CA ALA A 36 -35.04 -7.89 -7.69
C ALA A 36 -36.33 -7.03 -7.67
N PRO A 37 -36.27 -5.78 -7.17
CA PRO A 37 -37.43 -4.88 -7.19
C PRO A 37 -37.90 -4.62 -8.63
N ALA A 38 -39.18 -4.92 -8.90
CA ALA A 38 -39.74 -4.76 -10.24
C ALA A 38 -39.77 -3.29 -10.66
N GLY A 39 -39.31 -2.99 -11.88
CA GLY A 39 -39.30 -1.63 -12.44
C GLY A 39 -38.16 -0.73 -11.95
N TRP A 40 -37.18 -1.27 -11.22
CA TRP A 40 -35.99 -0.53 -10.79
C TRP A 40 -34.83 -0.67 -11.79
N THR A 41 -33.97 0.34 -11.83
CA THR A 41 -32.74 0.32 -12.60
C THR A 41 -31.70 -0.54 -11.88
N ARG A 42 -31.07 -1.47 -12.61
CA ARG A 42 -30.01 -2.34 -12.11
C ARG A 42 -28.66 -1.88 -12.64
N ALA A 43 -27.66 -1.74 -11.76
CA ALA A 43 -26.30 -1.36 -12.12
C ALA A 43 -25.26 -2.11 -11.28
N ALA A 44 -24.01 -2.16 -11.77
CA ALA A 44 -22.86 -2.68 -11.04
C ALA A 44 -21.78 -1.58 -11.01
N PRO A 45 -21.88 -0.61 -10.08
CA PRO A 45 -21.05 0.60 -10.11
C PRO A 45 -19.57 0.32 -9.83
N SER A 46 -19.25 -0.80 -9.19
CA SER A 46 -17.88 -1.26 -8.94
C SER A 46 -17.82 -2.78 -8.81
N THR A 47 -16.61 -3.34 -8.84
CA THR A 47 -16.41 -4.77 -8.59
C THR A 47 -16.83 -5.10 -7.16
N GLY A 48 -17.88 -5.90 -6.99
CA GLY A 48 -18.37 -6.33 -5.68
C GLY A 48 -19.58 -5.56 -5.14
N VAL A 49 -20.15 -4.61 -5.90
CA VAL A 49 -21.40 -3.93 -5.54
C VAL A 49 -22.46 -4.17 -6.61
N LEU A 50 -23.65 -4.56 -6.18
CA LEU A 50 -24.85 -4.63 -7.02
C LEU A 50 -25.84 -3.56 -6.56
N ARG A 51 -26.21 -2.65 -7.46
CA ARG A 51 -27.11 -1.53 -7.18
C ARG A 51 -28.47 -1.73 -7.85
N PHE A 52 -29.53 -1.46 -7.09
CA PHE A 52 -30.88 -1.20 -7.60
C PHE A 52 -31.24 0.24 -7.29
N SER A 53 -31.82 0.97 -8.24
CA SER A 53 -32.28 2.34 -8.01
C SER A 53 -33.58 2.69 -8.71
N ARG A 54 -34.36 3.56 -8.08
CA ARG A 54 -35.56 4.20 -8.63
C ARG A 54 -35.43 5.71 -8.44
N SER A 55 -35.79 6.47 -9.46
CA SER A 55 -35.91 7.92 -9.40
C SER A 55 -37.27 8.34 -9.95
N ARG A 56 -37.97 9.26 -9.29
CA ARG A 56 -39.26 9.82 -9.72
C ARG A 56 -39.39 11.23 -9.15
N ASP A 57 -39.65 12.23 -9.99
CA ASP A 57 -40.01 13.59 -9.55
C ASP A 57 -39.04 14.22 -8.52
N GLY A 58 -37.73 13.98 -8.67
CA GLY A 58 -36.70 14.46 -7.72
C GLY A 58 -36.52 13.60 -6.47
N LEU A 59 -37.37 12.60 -6.27
CA LEU A 59 -37.22 11.56 -5.26
C LEU A 59 -36.35 10.42 -5.79
N TYR A 60 -35.48 9.89 -4.94
CA TYR A 60 -34.60 8.78 -5.24
C TYR A 60 -34.60 7.74 -4.11
N CYS A 61 -34.40 6.49 -4.51
CA CYS A 61 -34.27 5.36 -3.62
C CYS A 61 -33.28 4.40 -4.26
N LEU A 62 -32.22 4.04 -3.56
CA LEU A 62 -31.24 3.07 -4.05
C LEU A 62 -30.88 2.07 -2.97
N PHE A 63 -30.65 0.83 -3.40
CA PHE A 63 -30.16 -0.28 -2.59
C PHE A 63 -28.83 -0.77 -3.18
N ASP A 64 -27.79 -0.76 -2.36
CA ASP A 64 -26.49 -1.34 -2.68
C ASP A 64 -26.26 -2.59 -1.87
N LEU A 65 -26.11 -3.72 -2.57
CA LEU A 65 -25.69 -4.97 -1.98
C LEU A 65 -24.18 -5.08 -2.13
N TYR A 66 -23.47 -5.18 -1.01
CA TYR A 66 -22.02 -5.34 -0.96
C TYR A 66 -21.69 -6.81 -0.82
N ARG A 67 -20.89 -7.36 -1.75
CA ARG A 67 -20.38 -8.73 -1.67
C ARG A 67 -19.83 -9.00 -0.26
N SER A 68 -20.11 -10.18 0.30
CA SER A 68 -19.60 -10.55 1.61
C SER A 68 -18.08 -10.47 1.64
N ALA A 69 -17.59 -9.93 2.73
CA ALA A 69 -16.19 -9.80 3.05
C ALA A 69 -15.89 -10.55 4.35
N ARG A 70 -14.62 -10.61 4.71
CA ARG A 70 -14.22 -11.18 6.00
C ARG A 70 -14.72 -10.26 7.12
N GLY A 71 -15.55 -10.81 7.99
CA GLY A 71 -15.98 -10.18 9.24
C GLY A 71 -15.19 -10.72 10.43
N THR A 72 -15.45 -10.16 11.60
CA THR A 72 -14.96 -10.63 12.90
C THR A 72 -15.87 -11.70 13.51
N GLY A 73 -17.03 -11.95 12.90
CA GLY A 73 -18.06 -12.85 13.43
C GLY A 73 -18.72 -12.32 14.71
N ARG A 74 -18.44 -11.05 15.07
CA ARG A 74 -19.09 -10.32 16.16
C ARG A 74 -19.92 -9.21 15.54
N LEU A 75 -21.24 -9.33 15.66
CA LEU A 75 -22.20 -8.44 15.00
C LEU A 75 -21.90 -6.96 15.22
N ASP A 76 -21.64 -6.57 16.47
CA ASP A 76 -21.41 -5.16 16.82
C ASP A 76 -20.12 -4.61 16.22
N ALA A 77 -19.05 -5.41 16.21
CA ALA A 77 -17.78 -5.00 15.63
C ALA A 77 -17.87 -4.92 14.09
N ASP A 78 -18.58 -5.86 13.47
CA ASP A 78 -18.80 -5.89 12.03
C ASP A 78 -19.68 -4.72 11.59
N PHE A 79 -20.78 -4.46 12.30
CA PHE A 79 -21.64 -3.31 12.06
C PHE A 79 -20.86 -1.98 12.20
N GLN A 80 -20.06 -1.80 13.25
CA GLN A 80 -19.27 -0.57 13.42
C GLN A 80 -18.24 -0.38 12.30
N ALA A 81 -17.61 -1.46 11.84
CA ALA A 81 -16.67 -1.40 10.72
C ALA A 81 -17.37 -1.04 9.40
N GLU A 82 -18.49 -1.70 9.11
CA GLU A 82 -19.30 -1.45 7.91
C GLU A 82 -19.92 -0.04 7.94
N TRP A 83 -20.45 0.41 9.08
CA TRP A 83 -20.98 1.76 9.28
C TRP A 83 -19.90 2.83 9.06
N ALA A 84 -18.71 2.64 9.64
CA ALA A 84 -17.60 3.57 9.43
C ALA A 84 -17.18 3.65 7.95
N ASN A 85 -17.16 2.52 7.24
CA ASN A 85 -16.66 2.44 5.87
C ASN A 85 -17.68 2.86 4.81
N LEU A 86 -18.93 2.41 4.95
CA LEU A 86 -19.98 2.58 3.94
C LEU A 86 -20.87 3.79 4.21
N VAL A 87 -20.88 4.31 5.43
CA VAL A 87 -21.76 5.43 5.82
C VAL A 87 -20.95 6.65 6.25
N VAL A 88 -20.12 6.54 7.29
CA VAL A 88 -19.43 7.71 7.86
C VAL A 88 -18.45 8.34 6.87
N LYS A 89 -17.53 7.55 6.30
CA LYS A 89 -16.54 8.06 5.35
C LYS A 89 -17.14 8.71 4.09
N PRO A 90 -18.11 8.09 3.39
CA PRO A 90 -18.66 8.68 2.17
C PRO A 90 -19.73 9.74 2.38
N LEU A 91 -20.52 9.68 3.49
CA LEU A 91 -21.74 10.48 3.62
C LEU A 91 -21.71 11.49 4.76
N SER A 92 -20.85 11.31 5.77
CA SER A 92 -20.78 12.18 6.96
C SER A 92 -22.16 12.44 7.59
N PRO A 93 -22.87 11.40 8.08
CA PRO A 93 -24.23 11.54 8.60
C PRO A 93 -24.29 12.45 9.84
N GLU A 94 -25.47 13.02 10.06
CA GLU A 94 -25.75 13.90 11.17
C GLU A 94 -26.04 13.07 12.43
N GLY A 95 -25.03 12.94 13.29
CA GLY A 95 -25.15 12.25 14.58
C GLY A 95 -24.89 10.74 14.53
N ALA A 96 -25.17 10.08 15.65
CA ALA A 96 -25.01 8.63 15.79
C ALA A 96 -26.20 7.90 15.12
N PRO A 97 -25.99 6.68 14.59
CA PRO A 97 -27.09 5.89 14.03
C PRO A 97 -28.12 5.53 15.09
N GLU A 98 -29.39 5.59 14.71
CA GLU A 98 -30.44 4.82 15.37
C GLU A 98 -30.27 3.34 15.02
N LEU A 99 -30.22 2.49 16.04
CA LEU A 99 -29.89 1.07 15.90
C LEU A 99 -31.11 0.18 16.10
N ASP A 100 -31.22 -0.85 15.27
CA ASP A 100 -32.19 -1.92 15.43
C ASP A 100 -31.53 -3.30 15.13
N THR A 101 -32.20 -4.39 15.49
CA THR A 101 -31.74 -5.76 15.27
C THR A 101 -32.73 -6.52 14.41
N GLY A 102 -32.27 -7.00 13.25
CA GLY A 102 -33.09 -7.83 12.37
C GLY A 102 -33.08 -9.31 12.75
N PRO A 103 -33.98 -10.12 12.15
CA PRO A 103 -34.06 -11.54 12.44
C PRO A 103 -32.79 -12.28 12.03
N ALA A 104 -32.32 -13.20 12.87
CA ALA A 104 -31.22 -14.10 12.54
C ALA A 104 -31.65 -15.15 11.50
N GLN A 105 -30.79 -15.45 10.53
CA GLN A 105 -31.10 -16.37 9.43
C GLN A 105 -29.87 -17.20 9.05
N ASN A 106 -30.00 -18.53 8.95
CA ASN A 106 -28.94 -19.43 8.45
C ASN A 106 -27.54 -19.25 9.11
N GLY A 107 -27.49 -18.89 10.40
CA GLY A 107 -26.23 -18.64 11.13
C GLY A 107 -25.71 -17.20 11.06
N TRP A 108 -26.40 -16.33 10.33
CA TRP A 108 -26.16 -14.89 10.28
C TRP A 108 -26.98 -14.15 11.34
N GLN A 109 -26.33 -13.27 12.09
CA GLN A 109 -26.99 -12.26 12.92
C GLN A 109 -27.05 -10.95 12.15
N ASN A 110 -28.02 -10.09 12.43
CA ASN A 110 -28.25 -8.86 11.68
C ASN A 110 -28.40 -7.64 12.59
N ARG A 111 -27.80 -6.52 12.19
CA ARG A 111 -27.95 -5.20 12.83
C ARG A 111 -28.22 -4.15 11.77
N LEU A 112 -29.21 -3.31 12.05
CA LEU A 112 -29.54 -2.15 11.24
C LEU A 112 -29.06 -0.88 11.94
N GLY A 113 -28.65 0.10 11.13
CA GLY A 113 -28.38 1.46 11.57
C GLY A 113 -28.95 2.46 10.59
N GLY A 114 -29.60 3.51 11.07
CA GLY A 114 -30.15 4.59 10.25
C GLY A 114 -29.68 5.95 10.74
N ALA A 115 -29.33 6.85 9.82
CA ALA A 115 -29.02 8.25 10.15
C ALA A 115 -29.36 9.19 9.00
N PRO A 116 -29.76 10.45 9.27
CA PRO A 116 -29.89 11.46 8.24
C PRO A 116 -28.50 11.94 7.76
N PHE A 117 -28.41 12.41 6.53
CA PHE A 117 -27.23 13.08 5.98
C PHE A 117 -27.65 14.16 4.97
N THR A 118 -26.80 15.18 4.78
CA THR A 118 -27.07 16.24 3.80
C THR A 118 -26.51 15.84 2.43
N TYR A 119 -27.35 15.91 1.38
CA TYR A 119 -26.96 15.64 0.00
C TYR A 119 -27.65 16.65 -0.94
N GLU A 120 -26.87 17.27 -1.84
CA GLU A 120 -27.34 18.31 -2.79
C GLU A 120 -28.18 19.43 -2.14
N GLY A 121 -27.87 19.80 -0.90
CA GLY A 121 -28.57 20.87 -0.17
C GLY A 121 -29.91 20.46 0.46
N GLY A 122 -30.28 19.17 0.41
CA GLY A 122 -31.45 18.61 1.08
C GLY A 122 -31.08 17.48 2.06
N THR A 123 -32.02 17.13 2.94
CA THR A 123 -31.86 16.01 3.88
C THR A 123 -32.20 14.69 3.18
N SER A 124 -31.30 13.72 3.31
CA SER A 124 -31.47 12.34 2.85
C SER A 124 -31.27 11.38 4.03
N LEU A 125 -31.75 10.16 3.89
CA LEU A 125 -31.65 9.09 4.88
C LEU A 125 -30.74 7.99 4.35
N VAL A 126 -29.82 7.54 5.20
CA VAL A 126 -29.04 6.32 4.99
C VAL A 126 -29.46 5.25 5.98
N VAL A 127 -29.68 4.03 5.50
CA VAL A 127 -29.90 2.85 6.35
C VAL A 127 -28.96 1.74 5.91
N LEU A 128 -28.21 1.18 6.85
CA LEU A 128 -27.29 0.07 6.64
C LEU A 128 -27.77 -1.17 7.40
N SER A 129 -27.99 -2.27 6.68
CA SER A 129 -28.25 -3.59 7.25
C SER A 129 -26.99 -4.43 7.14
N THR A 130 -26.35 -4.73 8.28
CA THR A 130 -25.13 -5.54 8.36
C THR A 130 -25.44 -6.94 8.87
N TYR A 131 -24.98 -7.95 8.17
CA TYR A 131 -25.09 -9.37 8.54
C TYR A 131 -23.72 -9.90 8.95
N SER A 132 -23.63 -10.59 10.10
CA SER A 132 -22.40 -11.21 10.60
C SER A 132 -22.61 -12.71 10.85
N HIS A 133 -21.76 -13.55 10.27
CA HIS A 133 -21.80 -15.02 10.44
C HIS A 133 -20.74 -15.49 11.44
N SER A 134 -21.17 -15.88 12.64
CA SER A 134 -20.26 -16.30 13.72
C SER A 134 -19.45 -17.55 13.38
N GLY A 135 -20.06 -18.52 12.67
CA GLY A 135 -19.41 -19.77 12.26
C GLY A 135 -18.49 -19.66 11.04
N GLY A 136 -18.39 -18.48 10.41
CA GLY A 136 -17.73 -18.29 9.12
C GLY A 136 -16.82 -17.06 9.04
N GLN A 137 -16.83 -16.18 10.05
CA GLN A 137 -16.05 -14.94 10.07
C GLN A 137 -16.27 -14.12 8.79
N GLN A 138 -17.53 -13.99 8.39
CA GLN A 138 -17.95 -13.21 7.23
C GLN A 138 -18.94 -12.13 7.66
N ALA A 139 -18.85 -10.98 7.00
CA ALA A 139 -19.80 -9.88 7.10
C ALA A 139 -20.31 -9.54 5.70
N ALA A 140 -21.59 -9.18 5.59
CA ALA A 140 -22.20 -8.75 4.34
C ALA A 140 -23.16 -7.59 4.65
N SER A 141 -23.28 -6.64 3.71
CA SER A 141 -24.01 -5.40 3.97
C SER A 141 -24.95 -5.05 2.84
N ILE A 142 -26.12 -4.51 3.19
CA ILE A 142 -27.05 -3.89 2.26
C ILE A 142 -27.28 -2.44 2.73
N LEU A 143 -26.97 -1.48 1.87
CA LEU A 143 -27.12 -0.05 2.14
C LEU A 143 -28.31 0.50 1.35
N MET A 144 -29.15 1.30 2.00
CA MET A 144 -30.16 2.13 1.37
C MET A 144 -29.78 3.60 1.48
N LEU A 145 -29.92 4.36 0.39
CA LEU A 145 -29.89 5.82 0.40
C LEU A 145 -31.17 6.37 -0.23
N THR A 146 -31.80 7.36 0.40
CA THR A 146 -33.07 7.89 -0.09
C THR A 146 -33.42 9.28 0.43
N ASN A 147 -34.24 10.01 -0.32
CA ASN A 147 -35.03 11.15 0.16
C ASN A 147 -36.56 10.91 0.01
N ASP A 148 -36.97 9.65 -0.21
CA ASP A 148 -38.35 9.18 -0.41
C ASP A 148 -38.80 8.39 0.82
N GLU A 149 -39.78 8.89 1.57
CA GLU A 149 -40.33 8.17 2.75
C GLU A 149 -40.89 6.80 2.37
N GLY A 150 -41.39 6.63 1.14
CA GLY A 150 -41.88 5.35 0.62
C GLY A 150 -40.78 4.31 0.41
N CYS A 151 -39.52 4.74 0.33
CA CYS A 151 -38.35 3.87 0.13
C CYS A 151 -38.11 2.94 1.33
N LEU A 152 -38.44 3.37 2.56
CA LEU A 152 -38.30 2.55 3.76
C LEU A 152 -39.16 1.28 3.68
N ASN A 153 -40.43 1.43 3.31
CA ASN A 153 -41.34 0.29 3.10
C ASN A 153 -40.87 -0.64 1.99
N ASP A 154 -40.25 -0.09 0.92
CA ASP A 154 -39.67 -0.88 -0.15
C ASP A 154 -38.41 -1.63 0.31
N PHE A 155 -37.60 -1.01 1.18
CA PHE A 155 -36.40 -1.61 1.75
C PHE A 155 -36.73 -2.72 2.74
N ASP A 156 -37.70 -2.51 3.62
CA ASP A 156 -38.20 -3.55 4.53
C ASP A 156 -38.74 -4.75 3.77
N ARG A 157 -39.53 -4.51 2.70
CA ARG A 157 -40.03 -5.58 1.83
C ARG A 157 -38.89 -6.29 1.11
N PHE A 158 -37.86 -5.55 0.68
CA PHE A 158 -36.67 -6.13 0.06
C PHE A 158 -35.90 -7.02 1.04
N LEU A 159 -35.56 -6.52 2.22
CA LEU A 159 -34.86 -7.26 3.27
C LEU A 159 -35.65 -8.50 3.74
N ALA A 160 -36.98 -8.42 3.82
CA ALA A 160 -37.83 -9.57 4.13
C ALA A 160 -37.75 -10.70 3.08
N GLY A 161 -37.43 -10.34 1.82
CA GLY A 161 -37.21 -11.29 0.73
C GLY A 161 -35.76 -11.78 0.59
N VAL A 162 -34.80 -11.16 1.28
CA VAL A 162 -33.39 -11.55 1.26
C VAL A 162 -33.18 -12.80 2.10
N LYS A 163 -32.61 -13.83 1.48
CA LYS A 163 -32.11 -15.05 2.13
C LYS A 163 -30.61 -15.10 2.03
N LEU A 164 -29.94 -15.30 3.17
CA LEU A 164 -28.49 -15.50 3.20
C LEU A 164 -28.13 -16.97 3.05
N GLY A 165 -27.29 -17.27 2.07
CA GLY A 165 -26.67 -18.57 1.92
C GLY A 165 -25.74 -18.87 3.10
N ARG A 166 -25.51 -20.16 3.38
CA ARG A 166 -24.34 -20.54 4.18
C ARG A 166 -23.10 -20.13 3.39
N PRO A 167 -22.06 -19.59 4.04
CA PRO A 167 -20.75 -19.47 3.42
C PRO A 167 -20.40 -20.81 2.77
N ALA A 168 -19.98 -20.80 1.50
CA ALA A 168 -19.57 -22.03 0.84
C ALA A 168 -18.54 -22.72 1.75
N ALA A 169 -18.88 -23.92 2.25
CA ALA A 169 -17.95 -24.72 3.01
C ALA A 169 -16.71 -24.87 2.15
N ALA A 170 -15.55 -24.49 2.69
CA ALA A 170 -14.29 -24.75 2.04
C ALA A 170 -14.29 -26.24 1.66
N THR A 171 -14.26 -26.54 0.37
CA THR A 171 -14.01 -27.89 -0.11
C THR A 171 -12.79 -28.39 0.67
N PRO A 172 -12.84 -29.59 1.29
CA PRO A 172 -11.71 -30.06 2.07
C PRO A 172 -10.48 -30.01 1.18
N ALA A 173 -9.52 -29.16 1.55
CA ALA A 173 -8.19 -29.25 0.98
C ALA A 173 -7.72 -30.69 1.18
N PRO A 174 -7.09 -31.33 0.18
CA PRO A 174 -6.42 -32.59 0.40
C PRO A 174 -5.57 -32.49 1.67
N ALA A 175 -5.65 -33.50 2.54
CA ALA A 175 -4.96 -33.54 3.82
C ALA A 175 -3.56 -32.92 3.68
N ALA A 176 -3.28 -31.90 4.49
CA ALA A 176 -2.00 -31.24 4.49
C ALA A 176 -0.90 -32.32 4.54
N PRO A 177 -0.03 -32.40 3.52
CA PRO A 177 1.18 -33.19 3.66
C PRO A 177 1.92 -32.69 4.91
N PRO A 178 2.67 -33.56 5.61
CA PRO A 178 3.48 -33.12 6.74
C PRO A 178 4.27 -31.90 6.31
N THR A 179 4.26 -30.86 7.15
CA THR A 179 4.97 -29.60 6.96
C THR A 179 6.29 -29.89 6.24
N PRO A 180 6.46 -29.49 4.97
CA PRO A 180 7.74 -29.61 4.33
C PRO A 180 8.69 -28.72 5.11
N ALA A 181 9.73 -29.31 5.69
CA ALA A 181 10.93 -28.59 6.06
C ALA A 181 11.27 -27.65 4.90
N ALA A 182 11.51 -26.38 5.21
CA ALA A 182 11.80 -25.34 4.24
C ALA A 182 12.82 -25.84 3.20
N THR A 183 12.32 -26.26 2.04
CA THR A 183 13.19 -26.56 0.92
C THR A 183 13.69 -25.20 0.45
N THR A 184 14.98 -24.95 0.70
CA THR A 184 15.75 -23.86 0.12
C THR A 184 15.60 -23.88 -1.39
N ALA A 185 14.60 -23.18 -1.89
CA ALA A 185 14.49 -22.84 -3.30
C ALA A 185 15.68 -21.92 -3.66
N ASN A 186 16.26 -22.18 -4.83
CA ASN A 186 17.62 -21.87 -5.29
C ASN A 186 18.02 -20.40 -5.10
N VAL A 187 18.52 -20.08 -3.91
CA VAL A 187 19.37 -18.93 -3.63
C VAL A 187 20.78 -19.36 -4.01
N GLN A 188 21.35 -18.82 -5.07
CA GLN A 188 22.80 -18.74 -5.14
C GLN A 188 23.13 -17.48 -4.33
N PRO A 189 23.60 -17.60 -3.07
CA PRO A 189 24.04 -16.44 -2.32
C PRO A 189 25.10 -15.76 -3.18
N VAL A 190 25.03 -14.44 -3.31
CA VAL A 190 26.17 -13.73 -3.89
C VAL A 190 27.36 -14.08 -3.01
N LYS A 191 28.47 -14.53 -3.63
CA LYS A 191 29.77 -14.63 -2.96
C LYS A 191 30.24 -13.21 -2.70
N SER A 192 29.64 -12.60 -1.68
CA SER A 192 29.89 -11.24 -1.26
C SER A 192 31.32 -11.16 -0.75
N THR A 193 32.00 -10.06 -1.04
CA THR A 193 33.31 -9.77 -0.43
C THR A 193 33.18 -9.25 0.99
N PHE A 194 31.95 -8.95 1.43
CA PHE A 194 31.60 -8.52 2.77
C PHE A 194 31.40 -9.72 3.70
N ALA A 195 31.75 -9.55 4.97
CA ALA A 195 31.68 -10.60 5.98
C ALA A 195 30.24 -11.08 6.26
N PHE A 196 29.25 -10.19 6.11
CA PHE A 196 27.86 -10.47 6.43
C PHE A 196 26.95 -10.28 5.22
N ASN A 197 26.49 -11.40 4.65
CA ASN A 197 25.50 -11.45 3.56
C ASN A 197 24.14 -12.00 4.02
N THR A 198 24.00 -12.28 5.32
CA THR A 198 22.77 -12.76 5.96
C THR A 198 22.54 -12.00 7.26
N THR A 199 21.28 -11.64 7.54
CA THR A 199 20.86 -11.01 8.79
C THR A 199 19.68 -11.77 9.36
N THR A 200 19.75 -12.13 10.64
CA THR A 200 18.61 -12.62 11.42
C THR A 200 18.17 -11.51 12.34
N PHE A 201 16.93 -11.07 12.19
CA PHE A 201 16.33 -10.00 12.99
C PHE A 201 15.62 -10.58 14.22
N ASP A 202 15.53 -9.79 15.29
CA ASP A 202 14.93 -10.19 16.56
C ASP A 202 13.43 -10.52 16.44
N ASP A 203 12.76 -9.97 15.42
CA ASP A 203 11.35 -10.24 15.13
C ASP A 203 11.12 -11.47 14.24
N GLY A 204 12.18 -12.25 13.98
CA GLY A 204 12.12 -13.54 13.28
C GLY A 204 12.27 -13.46 11.76
N TRP A 205 12.52 -12.28 11.18
CA TRP A 205 12.92 -12.20 9.77
C TRP A 205 14.35 -12.70 9.55
N VAL A 206 14.56 -13.37 8.43
CA VAL A 206 15.91 -13.72 7.95
C VAL A 206 16.09 -13.17 6.55
N SER A 207 17.03 -12.26 6.38
CA SER A 207 17.39 -11.64 5.09
C SER A 207 18.70 -12.19 4.55
N VAL A 208 18.73 -12.47 3.25
CA VAL A 208 19.91 -12.95 2.52
C VAL A 208 20.12 -12.12 1.27
N GLU A 209 21.32 -11.58 1.08
CA GLU A 209 21.72 -10.85 -0.13
C GLU A 209 21.63 -11.75 -1.37
N GLN A 210 20.90 -11.30 -2.39
CA GLN A 210 20.88 -11.90 -3.73
C GLN A 210 21.47 -10.92 -4.75
N LYS A 211 21.64 -11.42 -5.99
CA LYS A 211 22.18 -10.64 -7.11
C LYS A 211 21.34 -9.40 -7.45
N ASP A 212 20.02 -9.56 -7.45
CA ASP A 212 19.06 -8.56 -7.94
C ASP A 212 18.09 -8.04 -6.86
N TRP A 213 18.07 -8.66 -5.67
CA TRP A 213 17.23 -8.27 -4.55
C TRP A 213 17.83 -8.72 -3.21
N VAL A 214 17.28 -8.25 -2.09
CA VAL A 214 17.42 -8.94 -0.80
C VAL A 214 16.23 -9.85 -0.60
N LEU A 215 16.50 -11.12 -0.30
CA LEU A 215 15.47 -12.12 -0.03
C LEU A 215 15.26 -12.25 1.47
N SER A 216 14.07 -11.94 1.95
CA SER A 216 13.72 -11.99 3.37
C SER A 216 12.59 -12.99 3.60
N ARG A 217 12.68 -13.81 4.65
CA ARG A 217 11.64 -14.80 4.99
C ARG A 217 11.26 -14.75 6.45
N LYS A 218 9.97 -14.91 6.73
CA LYS A 218 9.39 -15.10 8.07
C LYS A 218 8.17 -15.99 7.97
N GLY A 219 8.27 -17.21 8.50
CA GLY A 219 7.23 -18.23 8.35
C GLY A 219 6.88 -18.46 6.88
N ALA A 220 5.62 -18.28 6.53
CA ALA A 220 5.12 -18.45 5.16
C ALA A 220 5.25 -17.19 4.28
N VAL A 221 5.72 -16.06 4.82
CA VAL A 221 5.87 -14.82 4.08
C VAL A 221 7.28 -14.72 3.51
N THR A 222 7.36 -14.43 2.21
CA THR A 222 8.62 -14.10 1.53
C THR A 222 8.57 -12.67 1.03
N VAL A 223 9.63 -11.90 1.25
CA VAL A 223 9.79 -10.54 0.76
C VAL A 223 11.04 -10.47 -0.12
N ARG A 224 10.92 -9.81 -1.28
CA ARG A 224 12.05 -9.47 -2.14
C ARG A 224 12.15 -7.95 -2.24
N LEU A 225 13.23 -7.39 -1.72
CA LEU A 225 13.54 -5.96 -1.83
C LEU A 225 14.38 -5.77 -3.08
N HIS A 226 13.76 -5.34 -4.18
CA HIS A 226 14.42 -5.21 -5.48
C HIS A 226 15.39 -4.05 -5.48
N TYR A 227 16.60 -4.28 -5.99
CA TYR A 227 17.55 -3.19 -6.21
C TYR A 227 17.07 -2.27 -7.34
N PRO A 228 17.54 -1.01 -7.39
CA PRO A 228 17.24 -0.11 -8.50
C PRO A 228 17.52 -0.77 -9.86
N HIS A 229 16.52 -0.75 -10.74
CA HIS A 229 16.58 -1.38 -12.05
C HIS A 229 16.57 -0.31 -13.15
N PRO A 230 17.53 -0.31 -14.10
CA PRO A 230 17.64 0.74 -15.11
C PRO A 230 16.44 0.83 -16.05
N ALA A 231 15.71 -0.28 -16.25
CA ALA A 231 14.47 -0.27 -17.04
C ALA A 231 13.30 0.45 -16.34
N LEU A 232 13.40 0.73 -15.04
CA LEU A 232 12.38 1.42 -14.25
C LEU A 232 12.74 2.89 -14.06
N GLY A 233 12.99 3.57 -15.17
CA GLY A 233 13.16 5.03 -15.20
C GLY A 233 11.86 5.77 -14.84
N TYR A 234 11.96 7.10 -14.76
CA TYR A 234 10.80 7.96 -14.47
C TYR A 234 9.64 7.69 -15.44
N GLU A 235 8.45 7.53 -14.89
CA GLU A 235 7.21 7.34 -15.62
C GLU A 235 6.11 8.11 -14.87
N PRO A 236 5.58 9.21 -15.45
CA PRO A 236 4.55 10.01 -14.79
C PRO A 236 3.19 9.31 -14.72
N ASP A 237 2.93 8.37 -15.63
CA ASP A 237 1.68 7.60 -15.67
C ASP A 237 1.76 6.41 -14.70
N SER A 238 0.94 6.46 -13.64
CA SER A 238 1.00 5.48 -12.55
C SER A 238 0.62 4.06 -13.00
N ASP A 239 -0.30 3.93 -13.95
CA ASP A 239 -0.68 2.61 -14.49
C ASP A 239 0.44 2.02 -15.33
N LYS A 240 1.09 2.84 -16.17
CA LYS A 240 2.27 2.40 -16.95
C LYS A 240 3.45 2.07 -16.06
N LEU A 241 3.70 2.86 -15.02
CA LEU A 241 4.76 2.60 -14.06
C LEU A 241 4.57 1.25 -13.36
N LEU A 242 3.37 1.00 -12.82
CA LEU A 242 3.03 -0.26 -12.16
C LEU A 242 3.11 -1.45 -13.12
N THR A 243 2.56 -1.32 -14.33
CA THR A 243 2.62 -2.38 -15.35
C THR A 243 4.07 -2.70 -15.72
N ARG A 244 4.91 -1.68 -15.93
CA ARG A 244 6.33 -1.85 -16.26
C ARG A 244 7.09 -2.50 -15.11
N ALA A 245 6.88 -2.03 -13.88
CA ALA A 245 7.51 -2.59 -12.69
C ALA A 245 7.11 -4.05 -12.49
N TRP A 246 5.83 -4.37 -12.62
CA TRP A 246 5.32 -5.74 -12.54
C TRP A 246 5.96 -6.65 -13.59
N ASN A 247 5.93 -6.25 -14.86
CA ASN A 247 6.46 -7.06 -15.96
C ASN A 247 7.98 -7.24 -15.89
N THR A 248 8.69 -6.26 -15.36
CA THR A 248 10.15 -6.30 -15.24
C THR A 248 10.59 -7.12 -14.04
N LEU A 249 10.00 -6.84 -12.88
CA LEU A 249 10.47 -7.40 -11.61
C LEU A 249 9.79 -8.73 -11.34
N VAL A 250 8.46 -8.79 -11.40
CA VAL A 250 7.64 -9.87 -10.84
C VAL A 250 7.29 -10.93 -11.88
N ALA A 251 6.67 -10.55 -13.00
CA ALA A 251 6.09 -11.45 -13.98
C ALA A 251 7.00 -12.60 -14.46
N PRO A 252 8.32 -12.42 -14.67
CA PRO A 252 9.19 -13.50 -15.14
C PRO A 252 9.26 -14.73 -14.22
N ARG A 253 8.84 -14.60 -12.95
CA ARG A 253 8.88 -15.67 -11.95
C ARG A 253 7.55 -16.37 -11.72
N TYR A 254 6.50 -15.95 -12.41
CA TYR A 254 5.14 -16.43 -12.19
C TYR A 254 4.40 -16.74 -13.49
N ARG A 255 3.44 -17.66 -13.41
CA ARG A 255 2.49 -18.00 -14.48
C ARG A 255 1.08 -18.10 -13.92
N ASP A 256 0.07 -18.27 -14.79
CA ASP A 256 -1.33 -18.48 -14.41
C ASP A 256 -1.91 -17.39 -13.47
N LEU A 257 -1.55 -16.13 -13.76
CA LEU A 257 -1.98 -14.96 -12.98
C LEU A 257 -3.50 -14.79 -13.05
N GLN A 258 -4.13 -14.65 -11.88
CA GLN A 258 -5.57 -14.44 -11.72
C GLN A 258 -5.84 -13.37 -10.67
N GLY A 259 -6.97 -12.66 -10.83
CA GLY A 259 -7.37 -11.62 -9.89
C GLY A 259 -6.36 -10.48 -9.81
N PHE A 260 -5.70 -10.15 -10.92
CA PHE A 260 -4.75 -9.05 -10.96
C PHE A 260 -5.50 -7.73 -10.73
N GLY A 261 -5.04 -6.97 -9.75
CA GLY A 261 -5.53 -5.64 -9.46
C GLY A 261 -4.37 -4.70 -9.19
N GLN A 262 -4.54 -3.43 -9.52
CA GLN A 262 -3.58 -2.39 -9.24
C GLN A 262 -4.28 -1.15 -8.67
N GLY A 263 -3.57 -0.39 -7.85
CA GLY A 263 -4.09 0.81 -7.24
C GLY A 263 -2.98 1.74 -6.75
N PHE A 264 -3.32 3.02 -6.66
CA PHE A 264 -2.45 4.09 -6.18
C PHE A 264 -3.28 5.22 -5.57
N ASP A 265 -2.66 6.07 -4.76
CA ASP A 265 -3.31 7.24 -4.16
C ASP A 265 -2.86 8.53 -4.86
N THR A 266 -3.77 9.19 -5.57
CA THR A 266 -3.49 10.43 -6.31
C THR A 266 -3.31 11.66 -5.42
N LEU A 267 -3.84 11.64 -4.19
CA LEU A 267 -3.79 12.76 -3.24
C LEU A 267 -2.51 12.76 -2.40
N ASN A 268 -1.79 11.63 -2.36
CA ASN A 268 -0.56 11.52 -1.62
C ASN A 268 0.63 12.08 -2.43
N PHE A 269 1.37 13.03 -1.84
CA PHE A 269 2.58 13.60 -2.43
C PHE A 269 3.65 12.53 -2.71
N GLU A 270 3.81 11.58 -1.79
CA GLU A 270 4.60 10.37 -1.99
C GLU A 270 3.66 9.25 -2.45
N ARG A 271 3.18 9.36 -3.69
CA ARG A 271 2.18 8.46 -4.27
C ARG A 271 2.57 6.98 -4.03
N PRO A 272 1.80 6.22 -3.25
CA PRO A 272 2.01 4.79 -3.07
C PRO A 272 1.40 4.03 -4.24
N HIS A 273 2.05 2.95 -4.63
CA HIS A 273 1.64 2.05 -5.70
C HIS A 273 1.56 0.62 -5.17
N LEU A 274 0.50 -0.10 -5.52
CA LEU A 274 0.34 -1.52 -5.20
C LEU A 274 -0.31 -2.24 -6.37
N ALA A 275 0.33 -3.31 -6.85
CA ALA A 275 -0.27 -4.29 -7.75
C ALA A 275 -0.20 -5.66 -7.11
N ALA A 276 -1.22 -6.50 -7.29
CA ALA A 276 -1.24 -7.83 -6.70
C ALA A 276 -2.12 -8.81 -7.46
N GLY A 277 -1.88 -10.09 -7.29
CA GLY A 277 -2.69 -11.16 -7.85
C GLY A 277 -2.25 -12.54 -7.38
N THR A 278 -3.09 -13.54 -7.64
CA THR A 278 -2.76 -14.95 -7.37
C THR A 278 -2.08 -15.55 -8.59
N ALA A 279 -0.93 -16.18 -8.41
CA ALA A 279 -0.18 -16.79 -9.50
C ALA A 279 0.51 -18.08 -9.07
N THR A 280 0.95 -18.87 -10.04
CA THR A 280 1.77 -20.06 -9.81
C THR A 280 3.24 -19.68 -9.90
N SER A 281 4.00 -19.89 -8.83
CA SER A 281 5.46 -19.75 -8.82
C SER A 281 6.09 -20.71 -9.82
N VAL A 282 6.89 -20.20 -10.76
CA VAL A 282 7.60 -21.05 -11.73
C VAL A 282 8.67 -21.90 -11.02
N GLU A 283 9.29 -21.36 -9.97
CA GLU A 283 10.36 -22.01 -9.21
C GLU A 283 9.84 -23.18 -8.36
N THR A 284 8.71 -22.99 -7.68
CA THR A 284 8.21 -23.97 -6.70
C THR A 284 6.99 -24.74 -7.18
N GLY A 285 6.36 -24.32 -8.28
CA GLY A 285 5.07 -24.86 -8.74
C GLY A 285 3.88 -24.55 -7.83
N GLN A 286 4.09 -23.84 -6.72
CA GLN A 286 3.04 -23.52 -5.76
C GLN A 286 2.19 -22.34 -6.23
N ARG A 287 0.89 -22.43 -5.97
CA ARG A 287 -0.03 -21.30 -6.11
C ARG A 287 0.13 -20.38 -4.90
N VAL A 288 0.37 -19.10 -5.16
CA VAL A 288 0.69 -18.08 -4.15
C VAL A 288 -0.01 -16.76 -4.48
N TYR A 289 -0.13 -15.88 -3.50
CA TYR A 289 -0.49 -14.49 -3.72
C TYR A 289 0.79 -13.65 -3.76
N VAL A 290 0.95 -12.86 -4.82
CA VAL A 290 2.10 -11.96 -4.97
C VAL A 290 1.62 -10.52 -5.07
N ALA A 291 2.27 -9.64 -4.33
CA ALA A 291 2.03 -8.21 -4.31
C ALA A 291 3.33 -7.46 -4.56
N LEU A 292 3.25 -6.35 -5.29
CA LEU A 292 4.34 -5.44 -5.60
C LEU A 292 3.97 -4.05 -5.12
N PHE A 293 4.72 -3.54 -4.16
CA PHE A 293 4.52 -2.25 -3.52
C PHE A 293 5.69 -1.31 -3.79
N SER A 294 5.41 -0.01 -3.93
CA SER A 294 6.41 1.05 -3.91
C SER A 294 5.83 2.34 -3.34
N GLN A 295 6.60 3.02 -2.50
CA GLN A 295 6.30 4.37 -2.03
C GLN A 295 7.59 5.05 -1.55
N ALA A 296 7.86 6.27 -2.02
CA ALA A 296 9.00 7.07 -1.60
C ALA A 296 10.33 6.28 -1.64
N GLU A 297 11.08 6.27 -0.54
CA GLU A 297 12.38 5.61 -0.41
C GLU A 297 12.31 4.07 -0.18
N SER A 298 11.12 3.47 -0.20
CA SER A 298 11.01 2.01 -0.03
C SER A 298 11.58 1.21 -1.19
N GLY A 299 11.70 1.81 -2.37
CA GLY A 299 11.97 1.09 -3.60
C GLY A 299 10.83 0.13 -3.95
N TRP A 300 11.13 -0.88 -4.77
CA TRP A 300 10.15 -1.90 -5.15
C TRP A 300 10.23 -3.10 -4.22
N ILE A 301 9.15 -3.34 -3.48
CA ILE A 301 9.02 -4.41 -2.51
C ILE A 301 8.02 -5.41 -3.05
N GLU A 302 8.49 -6.62 -3.31
CA GLU A 302 7.60 -7.73 -3.63
C GLU A 302 7.37 -8.57 -2.38
N VAL A 303 6.11 -8.91 -2.14
CA VAL A 303 5.68 -9.76 -1.04
C VAL A 303 4.95 -10.97 -1.61
N VAL A 304 5.31 -12.15 -1.14
CA VAL A 304 4.68 -13.42 -1.49
C VAL A 304 4.11 -14.03 -0.23
N THR A 305 2.84 -14.39 -0.28
CA THR A 305 2.12 -15.10 0.77
C THR A 305 1.44 -16.34 0.19
N PRO A 306 1.02 -17.32 1.02
CA PRO A 306 0.28 -18.49 0.53
C PRO A 306 -1.01 -18.11 -0.20
N ASP A 307 -1.69 -17.08 0.30
CA ASP A 307 -2.96 -16.59 -0.22
C ASP A 307 -3.16 -15.10 0.07
N GLN A 308 -4.19 -14.51 -0.57
CA GLN A 308 -4.57 -13.12 -0.40
C GLN A 308 -4.98 -12.80 1.04
N ALA A 309 -5.68 -13.72 1.71
CA ALA A 309 -6.14 -13.51 3.09
C ALA A 309 -4.98 -13.36 4.08
N THR A 310 -3.87 -14.05 3.82
CA THR A 310 -2.62 -13.90 4.59
C THR A 310 -1.98 -12.55 4.32
N PHE A 311 -1.90 -12.11 3.06
CA PHE A 311 -1.39 -10.78 2.75
C PHE A 311 -2.20 -9.67 3.44
N GLU A 312 -3.52 -9.72 3.33
CA GLU A 312 -4.41 -8.71 3.90
C GLU A 312 -4.34 -8.68 5.43
N ARG A 313 -4.24 -9.84 6.08
CA ARG A 313 -4.09 -9.92 7.54
C ARG A 313 -2.79 -9.30 8.02
N GLU A 314 -1.67 -9.61 7.35
CA GLU A 314 -0.34 -9.11 7.74
C GLU A 314 -0.20 -7.61 7.42
N PHE A 315 -0.61 -7.19 6.22
CA PHE A 315 -0.28 -5.86 5.68
C PHE A 315 -1.44 -4.88 5.63
N GLY A 316 -2.69 -5.34 5.82
CA GLY A 316 -3.87 -4.48 5.93
C GLY A 316 -4.20 -3.66 4.69
N LEU A 317 -3.73 -4.09 3.51
CA LEU A 317 -3.89 -3.37 2.24
C LEU A 317 -4.28 -4.32 1.11
N THR A 318 -5.01 -3.78 0.14
CA THR A 318 -5.32 -4.39 -1.16
C THR A 318 -5.19 -3.31 -2.23
N PRO A 319 -5.03 -3.68 -3.53
CA PRO A 319 -5.00 -2.68 -4.60
C PRO A 319 -6.22 -1.75 -4.59
N ALA A 320 -7.42 -2.27 -4.33
CA ALA A 320 -8.65 -1.47 -4.24
C ALA A 320 -8.67 -0.53 -3.02
N GLY A 321 -7.99 -0.88 -1.94
CA GLY A 321 -7.90 -0.09 -0.71
C GLY A 321 -6.77 0.95 -0.69
N MET A 322 -6.13 1.23 -1.83
CA MET A 322 -5.00 2.15 -1.91
C MET A 322 -5.40 3.63 -1.80
N TYR A 323 -6.55 4.01 -2.37
CA TYR A 323 -7.01 5.40 -2.32
C TYR A 323 -7.42 5.78 -0.89
N GLY A 324 -6.79 6.83 -0.33
CA GLY A 324 -7.05 7.24 1.05
C GLY A 324 -6.50 6.26 2.10
N ALA A 325 -5.54 5.41 1.73
CA ALA A 325 -4.84 4.57 2.68
C ALA A 325 -4.09 5.44 3.70
N ASP A 326 -4.36 5.24 4.98
CA ASP A 326 -3.65 5.96 6.04
C ASP A 326 -2.18 5.55 6.13
N ARG A 327 -1.41 6.39 6.81
CA ARG A 327 0.03 6.21 7.00
C ARG A 327 0.36 4.91 7.74
N GLU A 328 -0.48 4.43 8.65
CA GLU A 328 -0.19 3.21 9.41
C GLU A 328 -0.25 1.97 8.55
N ARG A 329 -1.27 1.86 7.69
CA ARG A 329 -1.40 0.77 6.72
C ARG A 329 -0.24 0.78 5.73
N LEU A 330 0.08 1.95 5.15
CA LEU A 330 1.21 2.09 4.23
C LEU A 330 2.55 1.73 4.89
N ASN A 331 2.74 2.08 6.17
CA ASN A 331 3.94 1.75 6.92
C ASN A 331 4.23 0.26 7.02
N ARG A 332 3.20 -0.60 7.04
CA ARG A 332 3.40 -2.06 7.15
C ARG A 332 4.17 -2.63 5.96
N LEU A 333 3.95 -2.08 4.76
CA LEU A 333 4.72 -2.44 3.56
C LEU A 333 5.99 -1.61 3.43
N ARG A 334 5.90 -0.28 3.63
CA ARG A 334 7.04 0.63 3.49
C ARG A 334 8.21 0.29 4.42
N ASN A 335 7.91 -0.12 5.65
CA ASN A 335 8.94 -0.45 6.64
C ASN A 335 9.68 -1.76 6.35
N LEU A 336 9.17 -2.60 5.42
CA LEU A 336 9.89 -3.79 4.97
C LEU A 336 11.23 -3.44 4.29
N ARG A 337 11.45 -2.19 3.83
CA ARG A 337 12.78 -1.73 3.37
C ARG A 337 13.87 -1.98 4.42
N GLY A 338 13.49 -1.95 5.71
CA GLY A 338 14.38 -2.21 6.84
C GLY A 338 14.98 -3.63 6.86
N LEU A 339 14.44 -4.56 6.07
CA LEU A 339 14.99 -5.90 5.92
C LEU A 339 16.26 -5.91 5.04
N ASN A 340 16.59 -4.82 4.35
CA ASN A 340 17.88 -4.61 3.68
C ASN A 340 18.90 -3.96 4.64
N ARG A 341 19.18 -4.64 5.76
CA ARG A 341 20.17 -4.22 6.74
C ARG A 341 21.09 -5.37 7.05
N PHE A 342 22.38 -5.15 6.90
CA PHE A 342 23.43 -6.13 7.14
C PHE A 342 24.43 -5.61 8.15
N ALA A 343 24.91 -6.51 9.00
CA ALA A 343 25.90 -6.20 10.00
C ALA A 343 27.21 -5.73 9.37
N VAL A 344 28.00 -5.00 10.15
CA VAL A 344 29.27 -4.40 9.73
C VAL A 344 30.41 -5.16 10.41
N SER A 345 31.41 -5.59 9.62
CA SER A 345 32.70 -6.03 10.13
C SER A 345 33.71 -4.88 10.09
N ALA A 346 34.65 -4.84 11.04
CA ALA A 346 35.76 -3.88 11.01
C ALA A 346 36.56 -3.97 9.70
N ALA A 347 36.74 -5.18 9.17
CA ALA A 347 37.48 -5.40 7.93
C ALA A 347 36.77 -4.81 6.69
N ASP A 348 35.43 -4.77 6.72
CA ASP A 348 34.60 -4.30 5.61
C ASP A 348 34.55 -2.76 5.53
N LEU A 349 34.93 -2.06 6.60
CA LEU A 349 35.01 -0.60 6.63
C LEU A 349 36.22 -0.05 5.87
N LYS A 350 37.25 -0.87 5.61
CA LYS A 350 38.51 -0.41 4.99
C LYS A 350 38.27 0.40 3.71
N GLY A 351 38.96 1.53 3.61
CA GLY A 351 38.87 2.45 2.46
C GLY A 351 38.11 3.72 2.80
N GLU A 352 37.76 4.46 1.77
CA GLU A 352 37.13 5.78 1.90
C GLU A 352 35.63 5.72 1.63
N TRP A 353 34.87 6.38 2.49
CA TRP A 353 33.41 6.45 2.47
C TRP A 353 32.99 7.90 2.57
N SER A 354 32.18 8.36 1.62
CA SER A 354 31.76 9.75 1.55
C SER A 354 30.23 9.88 1.54
N SER A 355 29.75 10.94 2.18
CA SER A 355 28.35 11.38 2.14
C SER A 355 28.32 12.84 1.79
N SER A 356 27.45 13.24 0.87
CA SER A 356 27.28 14.64 0.49
C SER A 356 25.82 15.07 0.64
N ALA A 357 25.61 16.27 1.14
CA ALA A 357 24.29 16.89 1.20
C ALA A 357 24.34 18.31 0.66
N GLY A 358 23.19 18.85 0.25
CA GLY A 358 23.10 20.23 -0.19
C GLY A 358 21.66 20.66 -0.37
N GLY A 359 21.47 21.97 -0.42
CA GLY A 359 20.15 22.58 -0.57
C GLY A 359 20.26 24.04 -1.00
N ILE A 360 19.21 24.54 -1.63
CA ILE A 360 19.08 25.92 -2.07
C ILE A 360 17.73 26.46 -1.61
N THR A 361 17.75 27.65 -1.03
CA THR A 361 16.55 28.46 -0.75
C THR A 361 16.59 29.67 -1.66
N GLN A 362 15.61 29.76 -2.56
CA GLN A 362 15.47 30.89 -3.48
C GLN A 362 14.24 31.73 -3.09
N TRP A 363 14.40 33.04 -3.09
CA TRP A 363 13.31 33.98 -2.88
C TRP A 363 12.92 34.64 -4.19
N VAL A 364 11.63 34.89 -4.36
CA VAL A 364 11.07 35.63 -5.50
C VAL A 364 10.19 36.75 -4.99
N ASN A 365 10.17 37.86 -5.71
CA ASN A 365 9.26 38.95 -5.45
C ASN A 365 7.83 38.50 -5.81
N SER A 366 6.91 38.56 -4.85
CA SER A 366 5.53 38.08 -5.04
C SER A 366 4.71 38.88 -6.05
N PHE A 367 5.10 40.13 -6.35
CA PHE A 367 4.38 41.02 -7.27
C PHE A 367 4.94 40.97 -8.69
N THR A 368 6.26 40.80 -8.85
CA THR A 368 6.92 40.82 -10.16
C THR A 368 7.36 39.44 -10.64
N GLY A 369 7.38 38.43 -9.76
CA GLY A 369 7.90 37.09 -10.04
C GLY A 369 9.42 37.03 -10.22
N LEU A 370 10.13 38.16 -10.10
CA LEU A 370 11.57 38.24 -10.29
C LEU A 370 12.33 37.67 -9.07
N SER A 371 13.50 37.07 -9.32
CA SER A 371 14.37 36.55 -8.27
C SER A 371 14.80 37.66 -7.30
N ALA A 372 14.64 37.42 -6.00
CA ALA A 372 15.08 38.29 -4.91
C ALA A 372 16.38 37.79 -4.25
N GLY A 373 17.06 36.84 -4.90
CA GLY A 373 18.29 36.21 -4.41
C GLY A 373 18.07 34.78 -3.93
N ALA A 374 19.16 34.11 -3.57
CA ALA A 374 19.15 32.75 -3.07
C ALA A 374 20.31 32.52 -2.10
N THR A 375 20.08 31.65 -1.13
CA THR A 375 21.14 31.05 -0.31
C THR A 375 21.23 29.57 -0.63
N GLY A 376 22.41 29.00 -0.46
CA GLY A 376 22.62 27.57 -0.58
C GLY A 376 23.57 27.08 0.48
N PHE A 377 23.50 25.78 0.74
CA PHE A 377 24.52 25.07 1.48
C PHE A 377 24.90 23.78 0.74
N SER A 378 26.13 23.35 0.93
CA SER A 378 26.62 22.04 0.53
C SER A 378 27.54 21.50 1.63
N SER A 379 27.54 20.20 1.84
CA SER A 379 28.42 19.54 2.78
C SER A 379 28.92 18.21 2.24
N ASN A 380 30.09 17.82 2.70
CA ASN A 380 30.67 16.51 2.44
C ASN A 380 31.32 15.99 3.71
N VAL A 381 30.96 14.77 4.11
CA VAL A 381 31.57 14.03 5.22
C VAL A 381 32.29 12.83 4.64
N THR A 382 33.56 12.67 5.00
CA THR A 382 34.39 11.55 4.57
C THR A 382 34.96 10.83 5.78
N PHE A 383 34.83 9.50 5.77
CA PHE A 383 35.57 8.59 6.64
C PHE A 383 36.57 7.80 5.80
N THR A 384 37.84 7.81 6.20
CA THR A 384 38.87 6.95 5.58
C THR A 384 39.38 5.99 6.64
N PHE A 385 39.07 4.70 6.48
CA PHE A 385 39.51 3.65 7.38
C PHE A 385 40.81 3.03 6.87
N GLY A 386 41.86 3.19 7.66
CA GLY A 386 43.22 2.76 7.35
C GLY A 386 43.54 1.34 7.85
N PRO A 387 44.83 0.96 7.87
CA PRO A 387 45.27 -0.31 8.44
C PRO A 387 44.95 -0.42 9.94
N GLY A 388 44.63 -1.62 10.39
CA GLY A 388 44.25 -1.88 11.78
C GLY A 388 42.93 -1.20 12.14
N SER A 389 42.94 -0.44 13.24
CA SER A 389 41.79 0.31 13.75
C SER A 389 41.89 1.82 13.48
N ALA A 390 42.81 2.29 12.64
CA ALA A 390 42.97 3.71 12.40
C ALA A 390 41.88 4.27 11.47
N TYR A 391 41.41 5.50 11.73
CA TYR A 391 40.55 6.24 10.79
C TYR A 391 40.88 7.73 10.76
N THR A 392 40.52 8.39 9.67
CA THR A 392 40.41 9.85 9.57
C THR A 392 38.98 10.24 9.23
N TRP A 393 38.51 11.33 9.81
CA TRP A 393 37.21 11.93 9.55
C TRP A 393 37.40 13.38 9.09
N ASN A 394 36.66 13.76 8.05
CA ASN A 394 36.68 15.10 7.48
C ASN A 394 35.27 15.56 7.14
N LEU A 395 34.87 16.73 7.63
CA LEU A 395 33.65 17.43 7.26
C LEU A 395 34.04 18.72 6.57
N VAL A 396 33.52 18.95 5.38
CA VAL A 396 33.61 20.22 4.64
C VAL A 396 32.20 20.73 4.43
N MET A 397 31.94 22.00 4.73
CA MET A 397 30.65 22.65 4.50
C MET A 397 30.86 23.99 3.82
N ALA A 398 30.09 24.28 2.78
CA ALA A 398 29.97 25.61 2.20
C ALA A 398 28.54 26.12 2.41
N SER A 399 28.36 27.34 2.89
CA SER A 399 27.02 27.94 3.02
C SER A 399 27.05 29.45 2.86
N GLY A 400 25.92 30.02 2.44
CA GLY A 400 25.75 31.47 2.28
C GLY A 400 24.96 31.84 1.02
N VAL A 401 25.05 33.12 0.65
CA VAL A 401 24.43 33.63 -0.58
C VAL A 401 25.08 32.98 -1.80
N ILE A 402 24.29 32.55 -2.78
CA ILE A 402 24.81 31.95 -4.01
C ILE A 402 25.70 32.99 -4.71
N GLY A 403 26.97 32.63 -4.94
CA GLY A 403 28.01 33.52 -5.47
C GLY A 403 28.96 34.12 -4.41
N ALA A 404 28.67 33.98 -3.12
CA ALA A 404 29.49 34.46 -2.00
C ALA A 404 29.42 33.51 -0.79
N GLN A 405 29.56 32.20 -1.03
CA GLN A 405 29.50 31.19 0.04
C GLN A 405 30.79 31.15 0.85
N ASN A 406 30.66 30.92 2.17
CA ASN A 406 31.78 30.68 3.07
C ASN A 406 32.01 29.18 3.24
N VAL A 407 33.28 28.75 3.26
CA VAL A 407 33.66 27.35 3.45
C VAL A 407 34.23 27.15 4.86
N GLN A 408 33.76 26.12 5.54
CA GLN A 408 34.25 25.67 6.84
C GLN A 408 34.65 24.20 6.74
N SER A 409 35.62 23.78 7.56
CA SER A 409 36.00 22.37 7.65
C SER A 409 36.35 21.95 9.07
N ALA A 410 36.07 20.69 9.38
CA ALA A 410 36.49 20.04 10.62
C ALA A 410 37.15 18.71 10.27
N ARG A 411 38.22 18.37 10.99
CA ARG A 411 38.98 17.13 10.79
C ARG A 411 39.31 16.50 12.13
N SER A 412 39.31 15.18 12.16
CA SER A 412 39.83 14.39 13.27
C SER A 412 40.41 13.08 12.77
N SER A 413 41.21 12.44 13.62
CA SER A 413 41.76 11.11 13.35
C SER A 413 41.83 10.36 14.66
N GLY A 414 41.69 9.05 14.61
CA GLY A 414 41.68 8.26 15.83
C GLY A 414 41.67 6.76 15.57
N GLN A 415 41.24 6.03 16.58
CA GLN A 415 41.01 4.60 16.52
C GLN A 415 39.51 4.32 16.55
N PHE A 416 39.05 3.41 15.69
CA PHE A 416 37.69 2.90 15.71
C PHE A 416 37.66 1.48 16.31
N SER A 417 36.54 1.12 16.91
CA SER A 417 36.30 -0.22 17.42
C SER A 417 34.84 -0.61 17.18
N MET A 418 34.60 -1.88 16.90
CA MET A 418 33.24 -2.38 16.76
C MET A 418 32.67 -2.70 18.15
N LYS A 419 31.44 -2.26 18.41
CA LYS A 419 30.65 -2.70 19.56
C LYS A 419 29.58 -3.66 19.05
N GLY A 420 29.86 -4.96 19.17
CA GLY A 420 29.13 -5.97 18.41
C GLY A 420 29.41 -5.80 16.91
N ASN A 421 28.37 -5.90 16.10
CA ASN A 421 28.44 -5.79 14.64
C ASN A 421 27.43 -4.78 14.06
N TRP A 422 26.81 -3.98 14.92
CA TRP A 422 25.81 -2.95 14.56
C TRP A 422 26.18 -1.55 15.06
N GLN A 423 27.34 -1.41 15.70
CA GLN A 423 27.80 -0.12 16.22
C GLN A 423 29.30 0.04 16.03
N VAL A 424 29.72 1.26 15.71
CA VAL A 424 31.12 1.66 15.58
C VAL A 424 31.40 2.77 16.59
N ASN A 425 32.38 2.55 17.46
CA ASN A 425 32.89 3.54 18.38
C ASN A 425 34.13 4.20 17.78
N PHE A 426 34.11 5.52 17.67
CA PHE A 426 35.20 6.37 17.19
C PHE A 426 35.81 7.11 18.38
N SER A 427 37.14 7.04 18.54
CA SER A 427 37.82 7.65 19.68
C SER A 427 37.77 9.19 19.69
N ASP A 428 37.72 9.82 18.50
CA ASP A 428 37.73 11.27 18.35
C ASP A 428 36.98 11.73 17.09
N ILE A 429 35.77 12.25 17.28
CA ILE A 429 35.07 13.06 16.29
C ILE A 429 34.72 14.37 16.98
N GLU A 430 35.28 15.46 16.45
CA GLU A 430 35.15 16.81 17.02
C GLU A 430 35.61 16.89 18.49
N ARG A 431 36.79 16.31 18.79
CA ARG A 431 37.46 16.32 20.11
C ARG A 431 36.76 15.51 21.19
N ARG A 432 35.90 14.55 20.80
CA ARG A 432 35.23 13.66 21.74
C ARG A 432 34.98 12.27 21.15
N PRO A 433 34.97 11.21 21.97
CA PRO A 433 34.52 9.90 21.53
C PRO A 433 33.06 9.93 21.08
N ARG A 434 32.74 9.17 20.03
CA ARG A 434 31.38 9.06 19.50
C ARG A 434 31.03 7.61 19.18
N LEU A 435 29.82 7.21 19.54
CA LEU A 435 29.26 5.92 19.20
C LEU A 435 28.22 6.09 18.10
N TYR A 436 28.36 5.33 17.02
CA TYR A 436 27.44 5.33 15.90
C TYR A 436 26.73 3.98 15.81
N ASN A 437 25.42 4.01 15.51
CA ASN A 437 24.75 2.85 14.93
C ASN A 437 25.21 2.72 13.48
N ALA A 438 25.43 1.49 13.03
CA ALA A 438 25.99 1.19 11.72
C ALA A 438 25.35 -0.04 11.08
N TYR A 439 25.05 0.05 9.79
CA TYR A 439 24.67 -1.09 8.98
C TYR A 439 25.06 -0.89 7.51
N PHE A 440 25.17 -1.98 6.77
CA PHE A 440 25.24 -1.95 5.31
C PHE A 440 23.86 -2.19 4.69
N GLU A 441 23.51 -1.39 3.69
CA GLU A 441 22.42 -1.68 2.75
C GLU A 441 23.03 -2.32 1.49
N ALA A 442 22.48 -3.46 1.06
CA ALA A 442 22.91 -4.16 -0.15
C ALA A 442 22.35 -3.52 -1.41
N GLY A 443 23.13 -3.56 -2.48
CA GLY A 443 22.76 -3.07 -3.80
C GLY A 443 23.26 -3.96 -4.92
N ARG A 444 22.83 -3.65 -6.15
CA ARG A 444 23.16 -4.42 -7.36
C ARG A 444 24.68 -4.55 -7.55
N GLY A 445 25.12 -5.75 -7.90
CA GLY A 445 26.53 -6.04 -8.16
C GLY A 445 27.40 -6.19 -6.90
N GLY A 446 26.79 -6.44 -5.74
CA GLY A 446 27.50 -6.58 -4.47
C GLY A 446 27.99 -5.25 -3.88
N GLN A 447 27.45 -4.13 -4.36
CA GLN A 447 27.74 -2.81 -3.80
C GLN A 447 27.06 -2.66 -2.45
N ARG A 448 27.70 -1.92 -1.53
CA ARG A 448 27.15 -1.59 -0.22
C ARG A 448 27.11 -0.10 0.00
N ILE A 449 26.04 0.36 0.64
CA ILE A 449 25.94 1.69 1.21
C ILE A 449 26.13 1.54 2.72
N LEU A 450 27.12 2.23 3.28
CA LEU A 450 27.32 2.28 4.72
C LEU A 450 26.39 3.33 5.32
N TRP A 451 25.52 2.93 6.24
CA TRP A 451 24.67 3.85 6.96
C TRP A 451 25.21 4.05 8.37
N LEU A 452 25.41 5.31 8.76
CA LEU A 452 25.89 5.69 10.09
C LEU A 452 24.92 6.68 10.73
N GLN A 453 24.62 6.51 12.02
CA GLN A 453 23.85 7.44 12.84
C GLN A 453 24.57 7.66 14.16
N ASP A 454 24.88 8.91 14.51
CA ASP A 454 25.39 9.23 15.86
C ASP A 454 24.31 8.89 16.90
N THR A 455 24.65 8.06 17.88
CA THR A 455 23.69 7.64 18.91
C THR A 455 23.24 8.79 19.82
N GLY A 456 24.00 9.89 19.86
CA GLY A 456 23.66 11.07 20.64
C GLY A 456 22.72 12.06 19.94
N TYR A 457 22.58 12.00 18.60
CA TYR A 457 21.75 12.92 17.83
C TYR A 457 21.52 12.48 16.37
N GLY A 458 20.34 12.77 15.82
CA GLY A 458 20.09 12.74 14.37
C GLY A 458 19.62 11.40 13.79
N GLY A 459 19.42 11.41 12.46
CA GLY A 459 19.06 10.23 11.66
C GLY A 459 20.27 9.58 10.98
N TYR A 460 20.04 8.48 10.28
CA TYR A 460 21.11 7.82 9.51
C TYR A 460 21.51 8.66 8.30
N SER A 461 22.82 8.73 8.03
CA SER A 461 23.37 9.25 6.79
C SER A 461 23.96 8.11 5.95
N ALA A 462 23.69 8.13 4.65
CA ALA A 462 24.22 7.18 3.69
C ALA A 462 25.62 7.59 3.24
N PHE A 463 26.56 6.67 3.30
CA PHE A 463 27.93 6.81 2.83
C PHE A 463 28.21 5.81 1.71
N VAL A 464 28.71 6.32 0.59
CA VAL A 464 29.10 5.52 -0.57
C VAL A 464 30.62 5.40 -0.59
N ARG A 465 31.12 4.20 -0.91
CA ARG A 465 32.56 3.97 -1.04
C ARG A 465 33.12 4.75 -2.22
N VAL A 466 34.16 5.54 -1.97
CA VAL A 466 34.91 6.26 -3.02
C VAL A 466 35.81 5.23 -3.71
N LYS A 467 35.78 5.21 -5.04
CA LYS A 467 36.57 4.27 -5.85
C LYS A 467 38.02 4.70 -5.97
#